data_AF-A0A378VM44-F1
#
_entry.id   AF-A0A378VM44-F1
#
_cell.length_a   1.000
_cell.length_b   1.000
_cell.length_c   1.000
_cell.angle_alpha   90.00
_cell.angle_beta   90.00
_cell.angle_gamma   90.00
#
_symmetry.space_group_name_H-M   'P 1'
#
loop_
_entity.id
_entity.type
_entity.pdbx_description
1 polymer ?
#
loop_
_entity_poly.entity_id
_entity_poly.type
_entity_poly.pdbx_seq_one_letter_code
_entity_poly.pdbx_strand_id
1 'polypeptide(L)'
;MKIKLPLFIIWLSVSAACASVSPVPAGSQTEMPTRENASDGIPYPVPTLQDRLDYLENRIIRLSNEVETLNGKVKALEHAKTHSSGRTPVQKLDDRKLKEHYLNTEGGSASAHTVETAQNLYNQALKHYQNGRFAAAAALLKGADGGDGGSIAQRSMYLLLQSRARMGNCESVIEIGGRYANRFKDSPTAPEAIFKIGECQYRLQQKDIARATWRSLIQAYPGSPAAKRAAAAVRKR
;
A
#
# COMPACT_ATOMS: atom_id res chain seq x y z
N MET A 1 22.88 60.33 -9.84
CA MET A 1 22.48 59.59 -8.62
C MET A 1 22.70 58.11 -8.91
N LYS A 2 23.86 57.52 -8.57
CA LYS A 2 24.23 56.86 -7.29
C LYS A 2 23.15 55.91 -6.75
N ILE A 3 23.45 54.61 -6.75
CA ILE A 3 23.29 53.55 -5.71
C ILE A 3 23.62 52.22 -6.44
N LYS A 4 24.88 51.77 -6.52
CA LYS A 4 25.63 50.89 -5.59
C LYS A 4 24.84 49.64 -5.13
N LEU A 5 25.08 48.53 -5.83
CA LEU A 5 24.69 47.16 -5.46
C LEU A 5 25.92 46.45 -4.88
N PRO A 6 25.92 45.95 -3.63
CA PRO A 6 27.08 45.24 -3.08
C PRO A 6 27.03 43.76 -3.46
N LEU A 7 27.99 43.36 -4.28
CA LEU A 7 28.36 41.99 -4.61
C LEU A 7 29.01 41.35 -3.36
N PHE A 8 28.25 40.62 -2.55
CA PHE A 8 28.80 39.87 -1.42
C PHE A 8 29.40 38.56 -1.92
N ILE A 9 30.71 38.61 -2.16
CA ILE A 9 31.56 37.46 -2.46
C ILE A 9 31.72 36.67 -1.15
N ILE A 10 30.92 35.62 -0.97
CA ILE A 10 31.12 34.65 0.10
C ILE A 10 32.19 33.67 -0.38
N TRP A 11 33.42 33.89 0.08
CA TRP A 11 34.53 32.94 0.00
C TRP A 11 34.12 31.62 0.67
N LEU A 12 33.90 30.60 -0.15
CA LEU A 12 33.76 29.22 0.32
C LEU A 12 35.17 28.64 0.48
N SER A 13 35.76 28.85 1.66
CA SER A 13 37.01 28.23 2.07
C SER A 13 36.79 26.73 2.31
N VAL A 14 37.13 25.91 1.31
CA VAL A 14 37.28 24.47 1.45
C VAL A 14 38.61 24.21 2.18
N SER A 15 38.55 24.11 3.51
CA SER A 15 39.66 23.55 4.28
C SER A 15 39.61 22.03 4.17
N ALA A 16 40.43 21.49 3.28
CA ALA A 16 40.80 20.08 3.28
C ALA A 16 41.70 19.83 4.51
N ALA A 17 41.10 19.40 5.62
CA ALA A 17 41.84 18.87 6.75
C ALA A 17 42.07 17.37 6.52
N CYS A 18 43.30 17.02 6.13
CA CYS A 18 43.79 15.65 6.15
C CYS A 18 43.82 15.16 7.61
N ALA A 19 42.92 14.26 7.98
CA ALA A 19 43.04 13.52 9.24
C ALA A 19 44.04 12.39 9.04
N SER A 20 45.14 12.50 9.78
CA SER A 20 46.24 11.55 9.92
C SER A 20 45.76 10.15 10.33
N VAL A 21 46.20 9.14 9.58
CA VAL A 21 46.10 7.73 9.97
C VAL A 21 47.15 7.44 11.04
N SER A 22 46.73 6.99 12.22
CA SER A 22 47.63 6.44 13.24
C SER A 22 47.66 4.91 13.12
N PRO A 23 48.81 4.26 13.36
CA PRO A 23 48.95 2.82 13.19
C PRO A 23 48.28 2.04 14.33
N VAL A 24 47.60 0.95 13.98
CA VAL A 24 47.01 -0.01 14.91
C VAL A 24 48.12 -0.87 15.53
N PRO A 25 48.22 -1.00 16.87
CA PRO A 25 49.13 -1.93 17.51
C PRO A 25 48.57 -3.36 17.43
N ALA A 26 49.43 -4.30 17.05
CA ALA A 26 49.17 -5.72 17.08
C ALA A 26 49.11 -6.25 18.53
N GLY A 27 48.13 -7.12 18.80
CA GLY A 27 48.20 -8.06 19.93
C GLY A 27 47.15 -7.86 21.02
N SER A 28 46.04 -8.58 20.91
CA SER A 28 45.43 -9.29 22.05
C SER A 28 44.42 -10.29 21.48
N GLN A 29 44.80 -11.56 21.56
CA GLN A 29 43.91 -12.68 21.30
C GLN A 29 42.83 -12.69 22.38
N THR A 30 41.58 -12.74 21.97
CA THR A 30 40.50 -13.21 22.83
C THR A 30 39.74 -14.25 22.00
N GLU A 31 40.03 -15.51 22.30
CA GLU A 31 39.36 -16.67 21.75
C GLU A 31 37.85 -16.55 21.93
N MET A 32 37.11 -16.65 20.83
CA MET A 32 35.68 -16.96 20.89
C MET A 32 35.53 -18.47 21.15
N PRO A 33 34.66 -18.89 22.08
CA PRO A 33 34.43 -20.30 22.33
C PRO A 33 33.69 -20.91 21.14
N THR A 34 34.33 -21.88 20.49
CA THR A 34 33.69 -22.86 19.62
C THR A 34 32.73 -23.69 20.46
N ARG A 35 31.41 -23.46 20.28
CA ARG A 35 30.41 -24.47 20.63
C ARG A 35 30.26 -25.41 19.45
N GLU A 36 30.83 -26.60 19.59
CA GLU A 36 30.36 -27.80 18.91
C GLU A 36 28.85 -27.95 19.13
N ASN A 37 28.11 -28.04 18.03
CA ASN A 37 26.90 -28.83 17.96
C ASN A 37 26.81 -29.35 16.52
N ALA A 38 27.26 -30.58 16.35
CA ALA A 38 26.94 -31.38 15.18
C ALA A 38 25.43 -31.70 15.23
N SER A 39 24.69 -31.16 14.28
CA SER A 39 23.42 -31.72 13.83
C SER A 39 23.46 -31.72 12.30
N ASP A 40 23.40 -32.92 11.73
CA ASP A 40 23.30 -33.18 10.29
C ASP A 40 22.32 -32.23 9.60
N GLY A 41 22.86 -31.34 8.79
CA GLY A 41 22.11 -30.47 7.90
C GLY A 41 22.99 -30.17 6.72
N ILE A 42 22.57 -30.61 5.53
CA ILE A 42 23.24 -30.30 4.26
C ILE A 42 23.49 -28.78 4.23
N PRO A 43 24.74 -28.29 4.14
CA PRO A 43 25.02 -26.86 4.07
C PRO A 43 24.30 -26.26 2.86
N TYR A 44 23.27 -25.45 3.11
CA TYR A 44 22.60 -24.75 2.03
C TYR A 44 23.56 -23.72 1.42
N PRO A 45 23.69 -23.65 0.09
CA PRO A 45 24.51 -22.65 -0.54
C PRO A 45 23.96 -21.26 -0.22
N VAL A 46 24.75 -20.47 0.51
CA VAL A 46 24.45 -19.05 0.72
C VAL A 46 24.85 -18.29 -0.55
N PRO A 47 23.93 -17.54 -1.19
CA PRO A 47 24.26 -16.77 -2.39
C PRO A 47 25.44 -15.83 -2.12
N THR A 48 26.46 -15.93 -2.96
CA THR A 48 27.65 -15.08 -2.89
C THR A 48 27.29 -13.62 -3.21
N LEU A 49 28.20 -12.70 -2.94
CA LEU A 49 28.03 -11.31 -3.38
C LEU A 49 27.91 -11.21 -4.91
N GLN A 50 28.61 -12.09 -5.64
CA GLN A 50 28.51 -12.18 -7.10
C GLN A 50 27.09 -12.60 -7.54
N ASP A 51 26.53 -13.65 -6.93
CA ASP A 51 25.17 -14.11 -7.24
C ASP A 51 24.12 -13.02 -6.97
N ARG A 52 24.34 -12.21 -5.93
CA ARG A 52 23.47 -11.06 -5.62
C ARG A 52 23.61 -9.94 -6.65
N LEU A 53 24.81 -9.67 -7.15
CA LEU A 53 25.04 -8.67 -8.20
C LEU A 53 24.37 -9.11 -9.50
N ASP A 54 24.56 -10.37 -9.90
CA ASP A 54 23.95 -10.93 -11.10
C ASP A 54 22.42 -10.92 -11.02
N TYR A 55 21.87 -11.22 -9.84
CA TYR A 55 20.43 -11.12 -9.60
C TYR A 55 19.91 -9.68 -9.76
N LEU A 56 20.63 -8.69 -9.23
CA LEU A 56 20.23 -7.29 -9.33
C LEU A 56 20.34 -6.76 -10.76
N GLU A 57 21.38 -7.13 -11.49
CA GLU A 57 21.57 -6.76 -12.90
C GLU A 57 20.45 -7.32 -13.78
N ASN A 58 20.15 -8.62 -13.64
CA ASN A 58 19.04 -9.24 -14.36
C ASN A 58 17.69 -8.58 -14.07
N ARG A 59 17.50 -8.08 -12.84
CA ARG A 59 16.28 -7.38 -12.44
C ARG A 59 16.21 -5.96 -13.01
N ILE A 60 17.33 -5.26 -13.10
CA ILE A 60 17.43 -3.95 -13.78
C ILE A 60 17.09 -4.10 -15.26
N ILE A 61 17.65 -5.11 -15.93
CA ILE A 61 17.38 -5.37 -17.36
C ILE A 61 15.88 -5.61 -17.58
N ARG A 62 15.23 -6.45 -16.77
CA ARG A 62 13.78 -6.70 -16.88
C ARG A 62 12.96 -5.43 -16.69
N LEU A 63 13.29 -4.62 -15.68
CA LEU A 63 12.58 -3.37 -15.40
C LEU A 63 12.74 -2.38 -16.55
N SER A 64 13.93 -2.26 -17.13
CA SER A 64 14.17 -1.40 -18.29
C SER A 64 13.33 -1.81 -19.50
N ASN A 65 13.26 -3.11 -19.81
CA ASN A 65 12.44 -3.64 -20.91
C ASN A 65 10.95 -3.38 -20.69
N GLU A 66 10.48 -3.51 -19.44
CA GLU A 66 9.09 -3.26 -19.09
C GLU A 66 8.73 -1.77 -19.27
N VAL A 67 9.59 -0.85 -18.82
CA VAL A 67 9.41 0.60 -19.02
C VAL A 67 9.36 0.94 -20.51
N GLU A 68 10.23 0.35 -21.33
CA GLU A 68 10.21 0.56 -22.77
C GLU A 68 8.89 0.07 -23.40
N THR A 69 8.43 -1.12 -22.99
CA THR A 69 7.17 -1.70 -23.45
C THR A 69 5.97 -0.81 -23.08
N LEU A 70 5.94 -0.29 -21.85
CA LEU A 70 4.89 0.63 -21.42
C LEU A 70 4.93 1.94 -22.20
N ASN A 71 6.12 2.52 -22.41
CA ASN A 71 6.25 3.75 -23.19
C ASN A 71 5.80 3.55 -24.65
N GLY A 72 6.08 2.40 -25.25
CA GLY A 72 5.57 2.03 -26.58
C GLY A 72 4.04 1.96 -26.61
N LYS A 73 3.42 1.33 -25.61
CA LYS A 73 1.96 1.26 -25.48
C LYS A 73 1.32 2.64 -25.29
N VAL A 74 1.92 3.49 -24.45
CA VAL A 74 1.43 4.86 -24.24
C VAL A 74 1.46 5.65 -25.54
N LYS A 75 2.57 5.63 -26.27
CA LYS A 75 2.67 6.29 -27.59
C LYS A 75 1.62 5.75 -28.58
N ALA A 76 1.44 4.42 -28.65
CA ALA A 76 0.44 3.82 -29.52
C ALA A 76 -0.99 4.26 -29.17
N LEU A 77 -1.31 4.37 -27.88
CA LEU A 77 -2.60 4.87 -27.40
C LEU A 77 -2.79 6.36 -27.69
N GLU A 78 -1.74 7.16 -27.54
CA GLU A 78 -1.76 8.58 -27.91
C GLU A 78 -2.01 8.78 -29.41
N HIS A 79 -1.31 8.01 -30.26
CA HIS A 79 -1.54 8.01 -31.71
C HIS A 79 -2.94 7.49 -32.10
N ALA A 80 -3.44 6.46 -31.42
CA ALA A 80 -4.80 5.97 -31.64
C ALA A 80 -5.86 7.03 -31.28
N LYS A 81 -5.62 7.81 -30.23
CA LYS A 81 -6.50 8.92 -29.82
C LYS A 81 -6.49 10.05 -30.86
N THR A 82 -5.33 10.38 -31.44
CA THR A 82 -5.22 11.42 -32.48
C THR A 82 -5.83 11.03 -33.82
N HIS A 83 -5.86 9.72 -34.17
CA HIS A 83 -6.42 9.24 -35.44
C HIS A 83 -7.88 8.75 -35.37
N SER A 84 -8.50 8.70 -34.18
CA SER A 84 -9.90 8.25 -34.01
C SER A 84 -10.98 9.31 -34.35
N SER A 85 -10.61 10.50 -34.79
CA SER A 85 -11.56 11.52 -35.28
C SER A 85 -11.99 11.27 -36.72
N GLY A 86 -12.61 10.12 -36.98
CA GLY A 86 -13.22 9.76 -38.26
C GLY A 86 -14.65 9.28 -38.04
N ARG A 87 -15.62 10.18 -38.19
CA ARG A 87 -17.08 9.92 -38.13
C ARG A 87 -17.45 8.66 -38.91
N THR A 88 -17.93 7.62 -38.23
CA THR A 88 -18.77 6.58 -38.81
C THR A 88 -20.23 7.07 -38.77
N PRO A 89 -21.06 6.84 -39.80
CA PRO A 89 -22.48 7.15 -39.74
C PRO A 89 -23.14 6.28 -38.67
N VAL A 90 -23.61 6.90 -37.58
CA VAL A 90 -24.31 6.21 -36.51
C VAL A 90 -25.66 5.73 -37.03
N GLN A 91 -25.78 4.43 -37.32
CA GLN A 91 -27.08 3.78 -37.29
C GLN A 91 -27.59 3.90 -35.85
N LYS A 92 -28.78 4.50 -35.66
CA LYS A 92 -29.41 4.62 -34.34
C LYS A 92 -29.42 3.24 -33.68
N LEU A 93 -28.63 3.08 -32.62
CA LEU A 93 -28.70 1.91 -31.77
C LEU A 93 -30.04 1.94 -31.04
N ASP A 94 -30.86 0.91 -31.23
CA ASP A 94 -32.08 0.72 -30.46
C ASP A 94 -31.68 0.36 -29.02
N ASP A 95 -31.80 1.32 -28.09
CA ASP A 95 -31.44 1.16 -26.67
C ASP A 95 -32.06 -0.08 -26.01
N ARG A 96 -33.22 -0.53 -26.52
CA ARG A 96 -33.92 -1.74 -26.05
C ARG A 96 -33.18 -3.04 -26.36
N LYS A 97 -32.64 -3.20 -27.57
CA LYS A 97 -31.89 -4.39 -27.97
C LYS A 97 -30.54 -4.45 -27.29
N LEU A 98 -29.91 -3.29 -27.09
CA LEU A 98 -28.68 -3.19 -26.31
C LEU A 98 -28.93 -3.61 -24.86
N LYS A 99 -29.99 -3.12 -24.23
CA LYS A 99 -30.40 -3.49 -22.87
C LYS A 99 -30.75 -4.99 -22.74
N GLU A 100 -31.47 -5.56 -23.71
CA GLU A 100 -31.76 -7.00 -23.76
C GLU A 100 -30.49 -7.85 -23.89
N HIS A 101 -29.53 -7.45 -24.74
CA HIS A 101 -28.27 -8.18 -24.91
C HIS A 101 -27.35 -8.07 -23.68
N TYR A 102 -27.30 -6.91 -23.01
CA TYR A 102 -26.56 -6.72 -21.75
C TYR A 102 -27.11 -7.58 -20.61
N LEU A 103 -28.43 -7.73 -20.53
CA LEU A 103 -29.09 -8.53 -19.50
C LEU A 103 -28.99 -10.04 -19.77
N ASN A 104 -29.02 -10.46 -21.04
CA ASN A 104 -29.07 -11.87 -21.42
C ASN A 104 -27.70 -12.54 -21.58
N THR A 105 -26.65 -11.80 -21.97
CA THR A 105 -25.39 -12.44 -22.40
C THR A 105 -24.22 -12.20 -21.44
N GLU A 106 -24.15 -11.07 -20.73
CA GLU A 106 -22.91 -10.68 -20.02
C GLU A 106 -23.10 -10.24 -18.57
N GLY A 107 -24.23 -9.62 -18.20
CA GLY A 107 -24.42 -9.06 -16.85
C GLY A 107 -24.41 -10.08 -15.71
N GLY A 108 -24.92 -11.30 -15.94
CA GLY A 108 -24.94 -12.38 -14.94
C GLY A 108 -23.65 -13.18 -14.84
N SER A 109 -22.99 -13.46 -15.98
CA SER A 109 -21.77 -14.27 -16.02
C SER A 109 -20.52 -13.46 -15.64
N ALA A 110 -20.42 -12.21 -16.09
CA ALA A 110 -19.30 -11.33 -15.73
C ALA A 110 -19.32 -10.94 -14.24
N SER A 111 -20.51 -10.74 -13.64
CA SER A 111 -20.62 -10.49 -12.19
C SER A 111 -20.28 -11.73 -11.37
N ALA A 112 -20.71 -12.93 -11.79
CA ALA A 112 -20.34 -14.18 -11.14
C ALA A 112 -18.82 -14.44 -11.18
N HIS A 113 -18.19 -14.31 -12.36
CA HIS A 113 -16.74 -14.49 -12.52
C HIS A 113 -15.92 -13.43 -11.76
N THR A 114 -16.40 -12.19 -11.67
CA THR A 114 -15.72 -11.15 -10.88
C THR A 114 -15.86 -11.38 -9.36
N VAL A 115 -17.02 -11.84 -8.89
CA VAL A 115 -17.21 -12.23 -7.48
C VAL A 115 -16.36 -13.45 -7.12
N GLU A 116 -16.29 -14.47 -7.97
CA GLU A 116 -15.45 -15.64 -7.78
C GLU A 116 -13.96 -15.27 -7.73
N THR A 117 -13.52 -14.43 -8.66
CA THR A 117 -12.14 -13.92 -8.68
C THR A 117 -11.82 -13.12 -7.42
N ALA A 118 -12.74 -12.24 -6.99
CA ALA A 118 -12.59 -11.45 -5.77
C ALA A 118 -12.54 -12.34 -4.51
N GLN A 119 -13.32 -13.41 -4.46
CA GLN A 119 -13.32 -14.38 -3.38
C GLN A 119 -12.00 -15.16 -3.32
N ASN A 120 -11.43 -15.53 -4.47
CA ASN A 120 -10.12 -16.19 -4.53
C ASN A 120 -9.01 -15.25 -4.04
N LEU A 121 -8.99 -14.00 -4.52
CA LEU A 121 -8.03 -12.97 -4.06
C LEU A 121 -8.13 -12.74 -2.55
N TYR A 122 -9.34 -12.68 -2.00
CA TYR A 122 -9.55 -12.59 -0.56
C TYR A 122 -8.93 -13.78 0.20
N ASN A 123 -9.18 -15.01 -0.26
CA ASN A 123 -8.67 -16.22 0.38
C ASN A 123 -7.14 -16.26 0.37
N GLN A 124 -6.51 -15.86 -0.74
CA GLN A 124 -5.05 -15.75 -0.83
C GLN A 124 -4.51 -14.67 0.11
N ALA A 125 -5.13 -13.48 0.10
CA ALA A 125 -4.74 -12.39 0.98
C ALA A 125 -4.88 -12.75 2.46
N LEU A 126 -5.92 -13.51 2.83
CA LEU A 126 -6.13 -14.00 4.18
C LEU A 126 -4.99 -14.95 4.60
N LYS A 127 -4.58 -15.88 3.74
CA LYS A 127 -3.41 -16.73 3.99
C LYS A 127 -2.14 -15.90 4.17
N HIS A 128 -1.92 -14.87 3.35
CA HIS A 128 -0.78 -13.98 3.52
C HIS A 128 -0.83 -13.22 4.85
N TYR A 129 -2.00 -12.71 5.24
CA TYR A 129 -2.23 -12.00 6.50
C TYR A 129 -1.95 -12.90 7.71
N GLN A 130 -2.46 -14.13 7.71
CA GLN A 130 -2.25 -15.12 8.78
C GLN A 130 -0.76 -15.47 8.94
N ASN A 131 -0.03 -15.53 7.84
CA ASN A 131 1.43 -15.76 7.83
C ASN A 131 2.25 -14.50 8.16
N GLY A 132 1.63 -13.40 8.60
CA GLY A 132 2.31 -12.14 8.91
C GLY A 132 2.80 -11.35 7.69
N ARG A 133 2.52 -11.81 6.46
CA ARG A 133 2.93 -11.17 5.20
C ARG A 133 1.92 -10.09 4.80
N PHE A 134 1.80 -9.04 5.63
CA PHE A 134 0.80 -7.99 5.46
C PHE A 134 0.95 -7.18 4.16
N ALA A 135 2.19 -6.95 3.70
CA ALA A 135 2.44 -6.27 2.44
C ALA A 135 1.88 -7.04 1.23
N ALA A 136 2.07 -8.36 1.21
CA ALA A 136 1.52 -9.23 0.16
C ALA A 136 -0.02 -9.27 0.22
N ALA A 137 -0.61 -9.38 1.41
CA ALA A 137 -2.06 -9.32 1.59
C ALA A 137 -2.63 -7.98 1.07
N ALA A 138 -2.00 -6.86 1.41
CA ALA A 138 -2.42 -5.54 0.94
C ALA A 138 -2.25 -5.36 -0.58
N ALA A 139 -1.22 -5.96 -1.18
CA ALA A 139 -1.01 -5.92 -2.63
C ALA A 139 -2.11 -6.68 -3.38
N LEU A 140 -2.47 -7.88 -2.92
CA LEU A 140 -3.56 -8.68 -3.50
C LEU A 140 -4.92 -7.99 -3.43
N LEU A 141 -5.13 -7.14 -2.42
CA LEU A 141 -6.39 -6.46 -2.17
C LEU A 141 -6.40 -4.98 -2.59
N LYS A 142 -5.43 -4.50 -3.37
CA LYS A 142 -5.29 -3.07 -3.69
C LYS A 142 -6.54 -2.42 -4.30
N GLY A 143 -7.36 -3.20 -5.03
CA GLY A 143 -8.61 -2.73 -5.63
C GLY A 143 -9.88 -3.10 -4.86
N ALA A 144 -9.77 -3.58 -3.62
CA ALA A 144 -10.92 -4.04 -2.83
C ALA A 144 -11.92 -2.93 -2.46
N ASP A 145 -11.55 -1.66 -2.67
CA ASP A 145 -12.41 -0.50 -2.51
C ASP A 145 -13.29 -0.19 -3.74
N GLY A 146 -12.95 -0.75 -4.90
CA GLY A 146 -13.74 -0.72 -6.14
C GLY A 146 -14.50 -2.02 -6.32
N GLY A 147 -15.83 -2.00 -6.15
CA GLY A 147 -16.69 -3.17 -6.31
C GLY A 147 -18.16 -2.82 -6.16
N ASP A 148 -19.02 -3.83 -6.20
CA ASP A 148 -20.48 -3.71 -6.03
C ASP A 148 -20.92 -3.38 -4.59
N GLY A 149 -20.02 -3.54 -3.61
CA GLY A 149 -20.33 -3.35 -2.19
C GLY A 149 -20.98 -4.59 -1.56
N GLY A 150 -20.90 -5.74 -2.21
CA GLY A 150 -21.31 -7.02 -1.66
C GLY A 150 -20.41 -7.47 -0.50
N SER A 151 -20.76 -8.61 0.09
CA SER A 151 -20.06 -9.16 1.26
C SER A 151 -18.57 -9.41 1.03
N ILE A 152 -18.18 -9.79 -0.20
CA ILE A 152 -16.78 -10.00 -0.57
C ILE A 152 -16.02 -8.67 -0.58
N ALA A 153 -16.58 -7.64 -1.21
CA ALA A 153 -15.98 -6.30 -1.25
C ALA A 153 -15.78 -5.77 0.19
N GLN A 154 -16.79 -5.91 1.05
CA GLN A 154 -16.69 -5.55 2.46
C GLN A 154 -15.55 -6.29 3.18
N ARG A 155 -15.49 -7.62 3.07
CA ARG A 155 -14.46 -8.43 3.75
C ARG A 155 -13.05 -8.10 3.24
N SER A 156 -12.90 -7.96 1.93
CA SER A 156 -11.64 -7.61 1.27
C SER A 156 -11.15 -6.23 1.68
N MET A 157 -12.02 -5.21 1.66
CA MET A 157 -11.65 -3.85 2.04
C MET A 157 -11.27 -3.77 3.52
N TYR A 158 -11.97 -4.51 4.39
CA TYR A 158 -11.61 -4.58 5.81
C TYR A 158 -10.29 -5.31 6.06
N LEU A 159 -10.00 -6.38 5.31
CA LEU A 159 -8.72 -7.09 5.42
C LEU A 159 -7.55 -6.23 4.88
N LEU A 160 -7.79 -5.44 3.83
CA LEU A 160 -6.84 -4.44 3.34
C LEU A 160 -6.53 -3.41 4.43
N LEU A 161 -7.57 -2.83 5.05
CA LEU A 161 -7.44 -1.87 6.14
C LEU A 161 -6.58 -2.43 7.28
N GLN A 162 -6.89 -3.66 7.72
CA GLN A 162 -6.14 -4.33 8.78
C GLN A 162 -4.68 -4.57 8.36
N SER A 163 -4.44 -5.00 7.12
CA SER A 163 -3.08 -5.22 6.61
C SER A 163 -2.25 -3.93 6.65
N ARG A 164 -2.82 -2.80 6.21
CA ARG A 164 -2.17 -1.49 6.27
C ARG A 164 -1.90 -1.02 7.70
N ALA A 165 -2.85 -1.27 8.61
CA ALA A 165 -2.68 -0.98 10.03
C ALA A 165 -1.52 -1.77 10.65
N ARG A 166 -1.41 -3.06 10.33
CA ARG A 166 -0.30 -3.92 10.79
C ARG A 166 1.05 -3.50 10.24
N MET A 167 1.08 -2.90 9.05
CA MET A 167 2.29 -2.30 8.46
C MET A 167 2.63 -0.92 9.02
N GLY A 168 1.79 -0.34 9.89
CA GLY A 168 2.01 1.00 10.42
C GLY A 168 1.70 2.13 9.44
N ASN A 169 1.13 1.85 8.27
CA ASN A 169 0.79 2.87 7.27
C ASN A 169 -0.48 3.63 7.69
N CYS A 170 -0.32 4.65 8.56
CA CYS A 170 -1.42 5.44 9.11
C CYS A 170 -2.26 6.14 8.03
N GLU A 171 -1.61 6.74 7.04
CA GLU A 171 -2.29 7.55 6.02
C GLU A 171 -3.28 6.70 5.24
N SER A 172 -2.83 5.52 4.77
CA SER A 172 -3.68 4.57 4.07
C SER A 172 -4.82 4.04 4.95
N VAL A 173 -4.58 3.85 6.26
CA VAL A 173 -5.63 3.43 7.21
C VAL A 173 -6.71 4.51 7.37
N ILE A 174 -6.31 5.78 7.47
CA ILE A 174 -7.26 6.89 7.59
C ILE A 174 -8.12 6.98 6.34
N GLU A 175 -7.49 6.91 5.16
CA GLU A 175 -8.14 7.03 3.86
C GLU A 175 -9.11 5.87 3.58
N ILE A 176 -8.62 4.62 3.67
CA ILE A 176 -9.42 3.42 3.40
C ILE A 176 -10.45 3.23 4.50
N GLY A 177 -10.11 3.48 5.76
CA GLY A 177 -11.00 3.35 6.90
C GLY A 177 -12.20 4.29 6.80
N GLY A 178 -11.98 5.54 6.38
CA GLY A 178 -13.05 6.52 6.18
C GLY A 178 -14.02 6.08 5.09
N ARG A 179 -13.49 5.64 3.93
CA ARG A 179 -14.32 5.07 2.87
C ARG A 179 -15.09 3.83 3.33
N TYR A 180 -14.42 2.94 4.07
CA TYR A 180 -15.02 1.71 4.59
C TYR A 180 -16.18 2.02 5.54
N ALA A 181 -15.97 2.90 6.50
CA ALA A 181 -16.98 3.28 7.48
C ALA A 181 -18.19 3.97 6.83
N ASN A 182 -17.96 4.77 5.79
CA ASN A 182 -19.05 5.41 5.05
C ASN A 182 -19.84 4.39 4.20
N ARG A 183 -19.13 3.52 3.49
CA ARG A 183 -19.74 2.55 2.58
C ARG A 183 -20.46 1.41 3.31
N PHE A 184 -19.90 0.97 4.44
CA PHE A 184 -20.37 -0.18 5.21
C PHE A 184 -20.79 0.23 6.63
N LYS A 185 -21.44 1.38 6.80
CA LYS A 185 -21.85 1.92 8.11
C LYS A 185 -22.66 0.95 8.97
N ASP A 186 -23.46 0.09 8.36
CA ASP A 186 -24.31 -0.86 9.09
C ASP A 186 -23.57 -2.17 9.42
N SER A 187 -22.29 -2.29 9.03
CA SER A 187 -21.44 -3.45 9.33
C SER A 187 -21.00 -3.48 10.80
N PRO A 188 -20.95 -4.67 11.44
CA PRO A 188 -20.41 -4.82 12.79
C PRO A 188 -18.92 -4.45 12.91
N THR A 189 -18.17 -4.39 11.80
CA THR A 189 -16.76 -4.00 11.76
C THR A 189 -16.52 -2.52 11.47
N ALA A 190 -17.54 -1.75 11.10
CA ALA A 190 -17.41 -0.30 10.87
C ALA A 190 -16.92 0.46 12.13
N PRO A 191 -17.42 0.17 13.35
CA PRO A 191 -16.90 0.79 14.57
C PRO A 191 -15.40 0.53 14.77
N GLU A 192 -14.92 -0.67 14.43
CA GLU A 192 -13.50 -1.03 14.55
C GLU A 192 -12.64 -0.25 13.57
N ALA A 193 -13.11 -0.09 12.33
CA ALA A 193 -12.41 0.71 11.32
C ALA A 193 -12.23 2.16 11.80
N ILE A 194 -13.30 2.79 12.32
CA ILE A 194 -13.24 4.17 12.85
C ILE A 194 -12.28 4.26 14.04
N PHE A 195 -12.28 3.26 14.92
CA PHE A 195 -11.33 3.23 16.04
C PHE A 195 -9.88 3.20 15.56
N LYS A 196 -9.57 2.39 14.53
CA LYS A 196 -8.24 2.30 13.91
C LYS A 196 -7.81 3.62 13.24
N ILE A 197 -8.75 4.37 12.65
CA ILE A 197 -8.49 5.73 12.13
C ILE A 197 -8.01 6.63 13.26
N GLY A 198 -8.73 6.65 14.39
CA GLY A 198 -8.36 7.46 15.55
C GLY A 198 -7.01 7.06 16.15
N GLU A 199 -6.70 5.77 16.25
CA GLU A 199 -5.37 5.30 16.66
C GLU A 199 -4.26 5.79 15.73
N CYS A 200 -4.50 5.77 14.42
CA CYS A 200 -3.54 6.26 13.43
C CYS A 200 -3.34 7.78 13.52
N GLN A 201 -4.43 8.55 13.64
CA GLN A 201 -4.36 10.00 13.85
C GLN A 201 -3.58 10.34 15.12
N TYR A 202 -3.82 9.62 16.21
CA TYR A 202 -3.10 9.82 17.46
C TYR A 202 -1.60 9.53 17.30
N ARG A 203 -1.22 8.44 16.61
CA ARG A 203 0.17 8.10 16.31
C ARG A 203 0.86 9.18 15.46
N LEU A 204 0.13 9.81 14.55
CA LEU A 204 0.60 10.95 13.74
C LEU A 204 0.61 12.29 14.50
N GLN A 205 0.47 12.29 15.83
CA GLN A 205 0.39 13.49 16.68
C GLN A 205 -0.82 14.39 16.42
N GLN A 206 -1.81 13.92 15.65
CA GLN A 206 -3.06 14.64 15.40
C GLN A 206 -4.07 14.37 16.53
N LYS A 207 -3.69 14.68 17.78
CA LYS A 207 -4.43 14.26 18.98
C LYS A 207 -5.86 14.85 19.03
N ASP A 208 -6.04 16.10 18.61
CA ASP A 208 -7.37 16.73 18.57
C ASP A 208 -8.30 16.04 17.57
N ILE A 209 -7.77 15.73 16.38
CA ILE A 209 -8.50 15.02 15.34
C ILE A 209 -8.85 13.60 15.82
N ALA A 210 -7.89 12.89 16.44
CA ALA A 210 -8.13 11.56 17.01
C ALA A 210 -9.26 11.57 18.06
N ARG A 211 -9.25 12.56 18.97
CA ARG A 211 -10.32 12.72 19.96
C ARG A 211 -11.67 13.01 19.33
N ALA A 212 -11.71 13.84 18.28
CA ALA A 212 -12.95 14.11 17.55
C ALA A 212 -13.47 12.83 16.87
N THR A 213 -12.61 12.07 16.20
CA THR A 213 -12.95 10.78 15.57
C THR A 213 -13.50 9.79 16.59
N TRP A 214 -12.86 9.64 17.75
CA TRP A 214 -13.34 8.75 18.80
C TRP A 214 -14.65 9.21 19.45
N ARG A 215 -14.89 10.52 19.60
CA ARG A 215 -16.19 11.04 20.05
C ARG A 215 -17.30 10.73 19.06
N SER A 216 -17.04 10.91 17.76
CA SER A 216 -17.98 10.54 16.70
C SER A 216 -18.30 9.04 16.72
N LEU A 217 -17.28 8.18 16.89
CA LEU A 217 -17.47 6.74 17.07
C LEU A 217 -18.39 6.39 18.25
N ILE A 218 -18.20 7.04 19.40
CA ILE A 218 -19.04 6.81 20.59
C ILE A 218 -20.49 7.22 20.33
N GLN A 219 -20.71 8.34 19.63
CA GLN A 219 -22.04 8.82 19.29
C GLN A 219 -22.74 7.93 18.26
N ALA A 220 -22.03 7.51 17.22
CA ALA A 220 -22.60 6.71 16.14
C ALA A 220 -22.81 5.24 16.52
N TYR A 221 -21.95 4.67 17.39
CA TYR A 221 -21.98 3.25 17.75
C TYR A 221 -21.84 3.00 19.26
N PRO A 222 -22.72 3.56 20.11
CA PRO A 222 -22.55 3.61 21.57
C PRO A 222 -22.42 2.25 22.26
N GLY A 223 -23.02 1.19 21.71
CA GLY A 223 -22.96 -0.17 22.26
C GLY A 223 -21.72 -0.99 21.85
N SER A 224 -20.92 -0.50 20.90
CA SER A 224 -19.84 -1.29 20.29
C SER A 224 -18.63 -1.45 21.24
N PRO A 225 -17.89 -2.58 21.17
CA PRO A 225 -16.62 -2.72 21.89
C PRO A 225 -15.58 -1.65 21.53
N ALA A 226 -15.63 -1.15 20.29
CA ALA A 226 -14.79 -0.06 19.80
C ALA A 226 -15.14 1.27 20.49
N ALA A 227 -16.41 1.60 20.67
CA ALA A 227 -16.84 2.81 21.40
C ALA A 227 -16.39 2.80 22.87
N LYS A 228 -16.43 1.64 23.54
CA LYS A 228 -15.91 1.51 24.92
C LYS A 228 -14.42 1.82 25.00
N ARG A 229 -13.61 1.30 24.06
CA ARG A 229 -12.18 1.64 23.95
C ARG A 229 -11.96 3.10 23.58
N ALA A 230 -12.76 3.66 22.68
CA ALA A 230 -12.71 5.06 22.29
C ALA A 230 -12.96 6.00 23.48
N ALA A 231 -13.94 5.67 24.33
CA ALA A 231 -14.23 6.43 25.55
C ALA A 231 -13.03 6.42 26.53
N ALA A 232 -12.37 5.28 26.68
CA ALA A 232 -11.14 5.18 27.46
C ALA A 232 -9.99 6.00 26.84
N ALA A 233 -9.86 6.00 25.51
CA ALA A 233 -8.82 6.73 24.79
C ALA A 233 -8.97 8.26 24.90
N VAL A 234 -10.19 8.79 24.79
CA VAL A 234 -10.47 10.25 24.89
C VAL A 234 -10.15 10.81 26.28
N ARG A 235 -10.21 9.98 27.32
CA ARG A 235 -9.90 10.38 28.70
C ARG A 235 -8.41 10.48 28.99
N LYS A 236 -7.55 9.88 28.16
CA LYS A 236 -6.09 9.95 28.34
C LYS A 236 -5.59 11.33 27.87
N ARG A 237 -4.79 11.99 28.72
CA ARG A 237 -4.20 13.31 28.45
C ARG A 237 -3.02 13.21 27.49
#